data_AF-A0A7X7FN58-F1
#
_entry.id   AF-A0A7X7FN58-F1
#
_cell.length_a   1.000
_cell.length_b   1.000
_cell.length_c   1.000
_cell.angle_alpha   90.00
_cell.angle_beta   90.00
_cell.angle_gamma   90.00
#
_symmetry.space_group_name_H-M   'P 1'
#
loop_
_entity.id
_entity.type
_entity.pdbx_description
1 polymer ?
#
loop_
_entity_poly.entity_id
_entity_poly.type
_entity_poly.pdbx_seq_one_letter_code
_entity_poly.pdbx_strand_id
1 'polypeptide(L)'
;MMLHHPVRYRTRTIRRSRHRSLTLVLFAATLATSLSAGSAQSQEKLAEITGGVDETRQNYYWTVVNNYSSPIVHVEFPHHRADRFQIIPSTGWEQECTYLVNVGVPDKPGVCIAKAKAPNPGIPPGARHDFSMG
;
A
#
# COMPACT_ATOMS: atom_id res chain seq x y z
N MET A 1 35.93 35.06 -34.39
CA MET A 1 36.67 36.27 -33.98
C MET A 1 36.22 37.39 -34.90
N MET A 2 35.64 38.48 -34.36
CA MET A 2 35.44 39.78 -35.05
C MET A 2 34.41 39.79 -36.22
N LEU A 3 33.44 40.70 -36.40
CA LEU A 3 33.18 42.07 -35.93
C LEU A 3 31.71 42.48 -36.21
N HIS A 4 31.25 43.43 -35.39
CA HIS A 4 30.35 44.56 -35.71
C HIS A 4 28.86 44.38 -36.12
N HIS A 5 28.03 44.84 -35.16
CA HIS A 5 26.77 45.59 -35.25
C HIS A 5 26.61 46.49 -36.51
N PRO A 6 25.39 46.75 -36.99
CA PRO A 6 24.64 47.91 -36.50
C PRO A 6 23.11 47.79 -36.37
N VAL A 7 22.64 48.38 -35.28
CA VAL A 7 21.44 49.21 -35.03
C VAL A 7 20.64 49.68 -36.27
N ARG A 8 19.29 49.60 -36.18
CA ARG A 8 18.37 50.75 -36.39
C ARG A 8 16.95 50.44 -35.90
N TYR A 9 16.59 51.10 -34.80
CA TYR A 9 15.20 51.40 -34.42
C TYR A 9 14.67 52.54 -35.31
N ARG A 10 13.40 52.46 -35.77
CA ARG A 10 12.38 53.51 -35.57
C ARG A 10 11.07 53.26 -36.33
N THR A 11 9.99 53.16 -35.54
CA THR A 11 8.71 53.90 -35.62
C THR A 11 7.98 54.09 -36.95
N ARG A 12 6.73 53.61 -36.98
CA ARG A 12 5.47 54.41 -36.96
C ARG A 12 4.30 53.45 -37.13
N THR A 13 3.49 53.25 -36.08
CA THR A 13 2.12 53.78 -35.93
C THR A 13 1.33 53.86 -37.23
N ILE A 14 0.16 53.21 -37.29
CA ILE A 14 -1.11 53.83 -37.71
C ILE A 14 -2.32 52.90 -37.45
N ARG A 15 -3.27 53.50 -36.70
CA ARG A 15 -4.74 53.40 -36.72
C ARG A 15 -5.47 52.06 -36.61
N ARG A 16 -6.10 51.93 -35.43
CA ARG A 16 -7.53 51.69 -35.19
C ARG A 16 -8.38 51.43 -36.44
N SER A 17 -9.08 50.29 -36.43
CA SER A 17 -10.46 50.22 -36.87
C SER A 17 -11.19 49.17 -36.05
N ARG A 18 -12.21 49.63 -35.29
CA ARG A 18 -13.22 48.78 -34.67
C ARG A 18 -14.11 48.24 -35.80
N HIS A 19 -14.60 47.01 -35.65
CA HIS A 19 -16.02 46.63 -35.69
C HIS A 19 -16.27 45.25 -36.32
N ARG A 20 -17.15 44.52 -35.61
CA ARG A 20 -18.12 43.52 -36.11
C ARG A 20 -17.52 42.16 -36.47
N SER A 21 -17.67 41.16 -35.60
CA SER A 21 -18.89 40.35 -35.47
C SER A 21 -19.30 39.73 -36.81
N LEU A 22 -18.97 38.46 -37.01
CA LEU A 22 -19.94 37.35 -37.21
C LEU A 22 -19.22 36.14 -37.83
N THR A 23 -19.00 35.16 -36.95
CA THR A 23 -19.39 33.75 -37.10
C THR A 23 -19.28 33.10 -38.48
N LEU A 24 -18.37 32.13 -38.61
CA LEU A 24 -18.59 31.01 -39.51
C LEU A 24 -18.09 29.70 -38.88
N VAL A 25 -19.08 28.93 -38.42
CA VAL A 25 -19.21 27.47 -38.38
C VAL A 25 -17.90 26.67 -38.57
N LEU A 26 -17.41 26.05 -37.50
CA LEU A 26 -16.58 24.86 -37.63
C LEU A 26 -17.28 23.65 -37.01
N PHE A 27 -17.24 22.59 -37.80
CA PHE A 27 -17.94 21.32 -37.68
C PHE A 27 -17.73 20.62 -36.34
N ALA A 28 -18.83 20.02 -35.87
CA ALA A 28 -18.88 19.10 -34.75
C ALA A 28 -18.05 17.84 -35.03
N ALA A 29 -17.02 17.62 -34.23
CA ALA A 29 -16.43 16.31 -33.96
C ALA A 29 -16.24 16.21 -32.45
N THR A 30 -17.35 16.11 -31.72
CA THR A 30 -17.31 15.73 -30.30
C THR A 30 -16.87 14.27 -30.24
N LEU A 31 -15.56 14.04 -30.11
CA LEU A 31 -15.07 12.79 -29.53
C LEU A 31 -15.66 12.72 -28.12
N ALA A 32 -16.67 11.87 -27.96
CA ALA A 32 -17.04 11.35 -26.66
C ALA A 32 -15.86 10.48 -26.18
N THR A 33 -14.83 11.10 -25.63
CA THR A 33 -13.90 10.43 -24.74
C THR A 33 -14.70 10.08 -23.50
N SER A 34 -15.28 8.89 -23.50
CA SER A 34 -15.70 8.20 -22.30
C SER A 34 -14.46 8.09 -21.42
N LEU A 35 -14.29 9.06 -20.51
CA LEU A 35 -13.45 8.87 -19.34
C LEU A 35 -14.12 7.74 -18.56
N SER A 36 -13.72 6.51 -18.87
CA SER A 36 -13.76 5.44 -17.89
C SER A 36 -12.80 5.89 -16.77
N ALA A 37 -13.32 6.73 -15.87
CA ALA A 37 -12.82 6.80 -14.52
C ALA A 37 -13.06 5.40 -13.96
N GLY A 38 -12.15 4.48 -14.26
CA GLY A 38 -11.96 3.29 -13.47
C GLY A 38 -11.67 3.83 -12.09
N SER A 39 -12.70 3.89 -11.26
CA SER A 39 -12.55 4.00 -9.83
C SER A 39 -11.61 2.87 -9.47
N ALA A 40 -10.33 3.20 -9.30
CA ALA A 40 -9.39 2.39 -8.58
C ALA A 40 -10.02 2.24 -7.20
N GLN A 41 -10.85 1.20 -7.08
CA GLN A 41 -11.49 0.82 -5.85
C GLN A 41 -10.32 0.49 -4.95
N SER A 42 -9.99 1.45 -4.07
CA SER A 42 -8.98 1.30 -3.04
C SER A 42 -9.21 -0.08 -2.46
N GLN A 43 -8.23 -0.98 -2.63
CA GLN A 43 -8.32 -2.33 -2.10
C GLN A 43 -8.65 -2.17 -0.62
N GLU A 44 -9.87 -2.57 -0.23
CA GLU A 44 -10.31 -2.41 1.14
C GLU A 44 -9.32 -3.16 2.02
N LYS A 45 -8.69 -2.45 2.95
CA LYS A 45 -7.65 -3.02 3.80
C LYS A 45 -8.35 -3.87 4.87
N LEU A 46 -8.67 -5.12 4.52
CA LEU A 46 -9.42 -6.06 5.36
C LEU A 46 -8.73 -6.36 6.69
N ALA A 47 -7.39 -6.33 6.70
CA ALA A 47 -6.59 -6.45 7.90
C ALA A 47 -5.40 -5.49 7.84
N GLU A 48 -4.99 -5.01 9.01
CA GLU A 48 -3.80 -4.18 9.17
C GLU A 48 -2.79 -4.89 10.06
N ILE A 49 -1.59 -5.08 9.53
CA ILE A 49 -0.46 -5.62 10.28
C ILE A 49 0.56 -4.48 10.42
N THR A 50 0.87 -4.11 11.64
CA THR A 50 1.87 -3.10 11.98
C THR A 50 2.94 -3.69 12.86
N GLY A 51 4.09 -3.03 12.95
CA GLY A 51 5.26 -3.52 13.69
C GLY A 51 6.36 -4.03 12.77
N GLY A 52 7.24 -4.86 13.29
CA GLY A 52 8.42 -5.34 12.61
C GLY A 52 9.54 -5.66 13.58
N VAL A 53 10.76 -5.65 13.04
CA VAL A 53 11.95 -5.95 13.82
C VAL A 53 12.32 -4.78 14.74
N ASP A 54 12.79 -5.08 15.94
CA ASP A 54 13.33 -4.12 16.89
C ASP A 54 14.70 -3.57 16.46
N GLU A 55 15.25 -2.63 17.23
CA GLU A 55 16.55 -2.03 16.97
C GLU A 55 17.70 -3.06 16.99
N THR A 56 17.54 -4.14 17.75
CA THR A 56 18.54 -5.21 17.86
C THR A 56 18.54 -6.15 16.66
N ARG A 57 17.49 -6.09 15.84
CA ARG A 57 17.22 -7.00 14.73
C ARG A 57 17.03 -8.45 15.14
N GLN A 58 16.76 -8.70 16.43
CA GLN A 58 16.61 -10.05 16.97
C GLN A 58 15.18 -10.33 17.39
N ASN A 59 14.41 -9.31 17.77
CA ASN A 59 13.02 -9.48 18.17
C ASN A 59 12.11 -8.85 17.13
N TYR A 60 10.98 -9.48 16.88
CA TYR A 60 9.90 -8.98 16.06
C TYR A 60 8.65 -8.81 16.91
N TYR A 61 7.93 -7.72 16.69
CA TYR A 61 6.65 -7.44 17.31
C TYR A 61 5.66 -7.03 16.23
N TRP A 62 4.48 -7.62 16.26
CA TRP A 62 3.41 -7.30 15.32
C TRP A 62 2.10 -7.07 16.06
N THR A 63 1.35 -6.09 15.58
CA THR A 63 -0.06 -5.88 15.96
C THR A 63 -0.92 -6.10 14.72
N VAL A 64 -1.88 -7.01 14.84
CA VAL A 64 -2.89 -7.29 13.82
C VAL A 64 -4.20 -6.63 14.22
N VAL A 65 -4.74 -5.78 13.36
CA VAL A 65 -6.06 -5.14 13.51
C VAL A 65 -6.99 -5.72 12.45
N ASN A 66 -8.15 -6.20 12.88
CA ASN A 66 -9.17 -6.73 12.00
C ASN A 66 -10.11 -5.60 11.55
N ASN A 67 -9.99 -5.16 10.31
CA ASN A 67 -10.89 -4.16 9.72
C ASN A 67 -12.05 -4.81 8.94
N TYR A 68 -12.11 -6.14 8.90
CA TYR A 68 -13.12 -6.89 8.17
C TYR A 68 -14.33 -7.21 9.05
N SER A 69 -15.44 -7.59 8.41
CA SER A 69 -16.69 -7.94 9.08
C SER A 69 -16.70 -9.34 9.72
N SER A 70 -15.70 -10.17 9.44
CA SER A 70 -15.55 -11.52 9.98
C SER A 70 -14.31 -11.64 10.86
N PRO A 71 -14.32 -12.51 11.89
CA PRO A 71 -13.18 -12.66 12.77
C PRO A 71 -11.96 -13.26 12.05
N ILE A 72 -10.76 -12.84 12.47
CA ILE A 72 -9.50 -13.46 12.06
C ILE A 72 -9.18 -14.57 13.06
N VAL A 73 -9.22 -15.82 12.59
CA VAL A 73 -8.95 -17.02 13.41
C VAL A 73 -7.60 -17.67 13.10
N HIS A 74 -6.85 -17.11 12.14
CA HIS A 74 -5.60 -17.65 11.64
C HIS A 74 -4.67 -16.48 11.30
N VAL A 75 -3.45 -16.48 11.82
CA VAL A 75 -2.38 -15.55 11.42
C VAL A 75 -1.09 -16.33 11.15
N GLU A 76 -0.38 -15.98 10.08
CA GLU A 76 0.92 -16.57 9.73
C GLU A 76 2.01 -15.50 9.70
N PHE A 77 3.14 -15.79 10.33
CA PHE A 77 4.35 -14.95 10.26
C PHE A 77 5.55 -15.79 9.79
N PRO A 78 6.32 -15.30 8.80
CA PRO A 78 7.56 -15.96 8.42
C PRO A 78 8.59 -15.85 9.54
N HIS A 79 9.43 -16.87 9.72
CA HIS A 79 10.61 -16.83 10.57
C HIS A 79 11.85 -17.34 9.84
N HIS A 80 12.98 -16.69 10.10
CA HIS A 80 14.25 -16.99 9.43
C HIS A 80 15.24 -17.76 10.30
N ARG A 81 14.91 -17.96 11.59
CA ARG A 81 15.72 -18.66 12.58
C ARG A 81 14.83 -19.47 13.52
N ALA A 82 15.44 -20.24 14.41
CA ALA A 82 14.76 -20.98 15.46
C ALA A 82 14.32 -20.06 16.61
N ASP A 83 13.57 -19.01 16.28
CA ASP A 83 13.09 -18.02 17.24
C ASP A 83 11.79 -18.51 17.90
N ARG A 84 11.52 -18.06 19.12
CA ARG A 84 10.31 -18.44 19.85
C ARG A 84 9.17 -17.49 19.48
N PHE A 85 8.20 -18.02 18.75
CA PHE A 85 6.94 -17.33 18.50
C PHE A 85 6.05 -17.29 19.74
N GLN A 86 5.45 -16.12 20.00
CA GLN A 86 4.59 -15.85 21.14
C GLN A 86 3.32 -15.10 20.69
N ILE A 87 2.20 -15.49 21.28
CA ILE A 87 0.88 -14.89 21.07
C ILE A 87 0.51 -14.12 22.34
N ILE A 88 0.08 -12.86 22.23
CA ILE A 88 -0.10 -11.96 23.37
C ILE A 88 -1.52 -11.37 23.36
N PRO A 89 -2.40 -11.80 24.29
CA PRO A 89 -2.27 -12.94 25.21
C PRO A 89 -2.44 -14.29 24.52
N SER A 90 -1.78 -15.34 25.04
CA SER A 90 -1.82 -16.69 24.45
C SER A 90 -3.11 -17.46 24.71
N THR A 91 -3.95 -17.01 25.65
CA THR A 91 -5.17 -17.69 26.04
C THR A 91 -6.13 -17.83 24.86
N GLY A 92 -6.59 -19.06 24.61
CA GLY A 92 -7.53 -19.35 23.53
C GLY A 92 -6.88 -19.45 22.14
N TRP A 93 -5.56 -19.50 22.06
CA TRP A 93 -4.82 -19.71 20.81
C TRP A 93 -3.97 -20.98 20.87
N GLU A 94 -3.67 -21.52 19.70
CA GLU A 94 -2.62 -22.52 19.49
C GLU A 94 -1.61 -22.02 18.48
N GLN A 95 -0.40 -22.56 18.58
CA GLN A 95 0.67 -22.22 17.67
C GLN A 95 1.37 -23.44 17.10
N GLU A 96 1.83 -23.31 15.87
CA GLU A 96 2.62 -24.29 15.15
C GLU A 96 3.71 -23.56 14.36
N CYS A 97 4.97 -23.99 14.47
CA CYS A 97 6.08 -23.43 13.68
C CYS A 97 6.75 -24.52 12.87
N THR A 98 7.08 -24.20 11.62
CA THR A 98 7.67 -25.13 10.64
C THR A 98 9.14 -24.79 10.37
N TYR A 99 9.94 -25.71 9.84
CA TYR A 99 11.33 -25.41 9.43
C TYR A 99 12.24 -24.83 10.54
N LEU A 100 12.02 -25.24 11.79
CA LEU A 100 12.86 -24.85 12.94
C LEU A 100 14.30 -25.40 12.84
N VAL A 101 14.49 -26.46 12.04
CA VAL A 101 15.81 -27.07 11.78
C VAL A 101 15.90 -27.42 10.29
N ASN A 102 16.73 -26.68 9.55
CA ASN A 102 16.93 -26.87 8.10
C ASN A 102 18.05 -27.87 7.79
N VAL A 103 17.89 -29.14 8.19
CA VAL A 103 18.81 -30.20 7.76
C VAL A 103 18.22 -30.90 6.54
N GLY A 104 18.82 -30.68 5.37
CA GLY A 104 18.49 -31.40 4.13
C GLY A 104 17.24 -30.90 3.36
N VAL A 105 16.72 -29.72 3.67
CA VAL A 105 15.58 -29.08 2.96
C VAL A 105 16.03 -27.82 2.22
N PRO A 106 15.35 -27.42 1.12
CA PRO A 106 15.62 -26.14 0.45
C PRO A 106 15.54 -24.97 1.42
N ASP A 107 16.48 -24.03 1.30
CA ASP A 107 16.51 -22.82 2.11
C ASP A 107 15.28 -21.96 1.81
N LYS A 108 14.35 -21.94 2.75
CA LYS A 108 13.15 -21.11 2.73
C LYS A 108 12.79 -20.69 4.15
N PRO A 109 12.14 -19.53 4.33
CA PRO A 109 11.66 -19.12 5.64
C PRO A 109 10.70 -20.17 6.20
N GLY A 110 10.84 -20.45 7.50
CA GLY A 110 9.80 -21.15 8.23
C GLY A 110 8.57 -20.27 8.42
N VAL A 111 7.48 -20.88 8.86
CA VAL A 111 6.24 -20.16 9.16
C VAL A 111 5.78 -20.55 10.55
N CYS A 112 5.48 -19.54 11.37
CA CYS A 112 4.77 -19.69 12.62
C CYS A 112 3.32 -19.26 12.43
N ILE A 113 2.43 -20.14 12.85
CA ILE A 113 0.99 -20.03 12.69
C ILE A 113 0.37 -19.85 14.07
N ALA A 114 -0.56 -18.91 14.20
CA ALA A 114 -1.46 -18.77 15.35
C ALA A 114 -2.89 -19.11 14.90
N LYS A 115 -3.53 -20.09 15.56
CA LYS A 115 -4.94 -20.46 15.30
C LYS A 115 -5.79 -20.26 16.55
N ALA A 116 -6.97 -19.67 16.42
CA ALA A 116 -7.91 -19.52 17.51
C ALA A 116 -8.53 -20.89 17.86
N LYS A 117 -8.50 -21.25 19.14
CA LYS A 117 -9.12 -22.49 19.67
C LYS A 117 -10.52 -22.19 20.18
N ALA A 118 -11.51 -22.96 19.75
CA ALA A 118 -12.85 -22.87 20.32
C ALA A 118 -12.80 -22.97 21.86
N PRO A 119 -13.53 -22.11 22.60
CA PRO A 119 -14.56 -21.17 22.12
C PRO A 119 -14.05 -19.78 21.73
N ASN A 120 -12.74 -19.54 21.63
CA ASN A 120 -12.19 -18.24 21.25
C ASN A 120 -12.64 -17.84 19.84
N PRO A 121 -13.29 -16.67 19.65
CA PRO A 121 -13.70 -16.19 18.34
C PRO A 121 -12.54 -15.70 17.46
N GLY A 122 -11.30 -15.66 17.96
CA GLY A 122 -10.14 -15.09 17.26
C GLY A 122 -10.03 -13.58 17.50
N ILE A 123 -9.66 -12.81 16.47
CA ILE A 123 -9.65 -11.34 16.51
C ILE A 123 -10.99 -10.85 15.93
N PRO A 124 -11.96 -10.38 16.74
CA PRO A 124 -13.25 -9.92 16.23
C PRO A 124 -13.11 -8.68 15.32
N PRO A 125 -14.16 -8.35 14.54
CA PRO A 125 -14.21 -7.10 13.78
C PRO A 125 -13.90 -5.87 14.65
N GLY A 126 -13.00 -5.00 14.17
CA GLY A 126 -12.53 -3.80 14.86
C GLY A 126 -11.56 -4.04 16.02
N ALA A 127 -11.25 -5.29 16.36
CA ALA A 127 -10.33 -5.62 17.45
C ALA A 127 -8.88 -5.74 16.96
N ARG A 128 -7.97 -5.81 17.94
CA ARG A 128 -6.53 -6.03 17.70
C ARG A 128 -5.96 -7.16 18.54
N HIS A 129 -4.86 -7.74 18.07
CA HIS A 129 -4.09 -8.74 18.81
C HIS A 129 -2.61 -8.64 18.50
N ASP A 130 -1.77 -8.91 19.50
CA ASP A 130 -0.33 -8.74 19.42
C ASP A 130 0.38 -10.09 19.33
N PHE A 131 1.48 -10.11 18.57
CA PHE A 131 2.32 -11.28 18.34
C PHE A 131 3.78 -10.86 18.44
N SER A 132 4.65 -11.76 18.90
CA SER A 132 6.09 -11.52 18.91
C SER A 132 6.91 -12.75 18.59
N MET A 133 8.17 -12.52 18.22
CA MET A 133 9.13 -13.58 17.90
C MET A 133 10.53 -13.13 18.32
N GLY A 134 11.26 -13.96 19.06
CA GLY A 134 12.62 -13.70 19.53
C GLY A 134 13.18 -14.84 20.38
#